data_AF-A0A946ZKD6-F1
#
_entry.id   AF-A0A946ZKD6-F1
#
_cell.length_a   1.000
_cell.length_b   1.000
_cell.length_c   1.000
_cell.angle_alpha   90.00
_cell.angle_beta   90.00
_cell.angle_gamma   90.00
#
_symmetry.space_group_name_H-M   'P 1'
#
loop_
_entity.id
_entity.type
_entity.pdbx_description
1 polymer ?
#
loop_
_entity_poly.entity_id
_entity_poly.type
_entity_poly.pdbx_seq_one_letter_code
_entity_poly.pdbx_strand_id
1 'polypeptide(L)'
;RQKGAESTINSPNFSTKIDYYGIPGLRLGISGYFGRSQAEDEVDQLEGTDVGISMLGLDARYRNKRISARGQYIHALIKDADAYNVRYETNLGSELKGWYAELAYNLIPLGKEQRLDAFLRYEAYDTHAATLDAGIDRDLSYNRDEWTFGLSYHVAPGAVVKGDYQILGDAQSEDSKGQLNFGIGVWF
;
A
#
# COMPACT_ATOMS: atom_id res chain seq x y z
N ARG A 1 22.38 -8.77 2.60
CA ARG A 1 21.29 -9.75 2.35
C ARG A 1 21.72 -11.08 2.95
N GLN A 2 21.32 -11.34 4.18
CA GLN A 2 21.62 -12.57 4.93
C GLN A 2 20.93 -13.78 4.30
N LYS A 3 21.61 -14.93 4.26
CA LYS A 3 21.00 -16.19 3.79
C LYS A 3 20.07 -16.70 4.88
N GLY A 4 18.89 -17.19 4.50
CA GLY A 4 17.87 -17.65 5.45
C GLY A 4 18.30 -18.79 6.39
N ALA A 5 19.43 -19.46 6.12
CA ALA A 5 20.01 -20.49 7.00
C ALA A 5 20.90 -19.91 8.12
N GLU A 6 21.28 -18.63 8.04
CA GLU A 6 22.16 -17.92 8.99
C GLU A 6 21.38 -16.85 9.78
N SER A 7 20.06 -16.78 9.64
CA SER A 7 19.23 -15.77 10.31
C SER A 7 18.90 -16.19 11.73
N THR A 8 19.31 -15.38 12.69
CA THR A 8 18.92 -15.52 14.10
C THR A 8 17.67 -14.68 14.36
N ILE A 9 16.67 -15.23 15.07
CA ILE A 9 15.46 -14.48 15.43
C ILE A 9 15.80 -13.56 16.61
N ASN A 10 15.83 -12.24 16.40
CA ASN A 10 16.11 -11.29 17.48
C ASN A 10 14.84 -10.60 18.05
N SER A 11 13.84 -10.30 17.21
CA SER A 11 12.59 -9.65 17.65
C SER A 11 11.36 -10.24 16.94
N PRO A 12 10.41 -10.82 17.69
CA PRO A 12 9.21 -11.38 17.09
C PRO A 12 8.28 -10.27 16.61
N ASN A 13 7.73 -10.45 15.42
CA ASN A 13 6.73 -9.56 14.85
C ASN A 13 5.33 -10.16 15.05
N PHE A 14 4.37 -9.31 15.39
CA PHE A 14 2.97 -9.68 15.55
C PHE A 14 2.12 -9.02 14.46
N SER A 15 1.29 -9.81 13.78
CA SER A 15 0.29 -9.30 12.85
C SER A 15 -1.07 -9.94 13.11
N THR A 16 -2.11 -9.14 13.00
CA THR A 16 -3.48 -9.60 13.20
C THR A 16 -4.43 -8.91 12.23
N LYS A 17 -5.49 -9.62 11.86
CA LYS A 17 -6.55 -9.12 11.00
C LYS A 17 -7.88 -9.74 11.39
N ILE A 18 -8.91 -8.91 11.45
CA ILE A 18 -10.29 -9.32 11.69
C ILE A 18 -11.13 -8.83 10.51
N ASP A 19 -11.84 -9.75 9.86
CA ASP A 19 -12.77 -9.45 8.78
C ASP A 19 -14.21 -9.72 9.21
N TYR A 20 -15.12 -8.82 8.84
CA TYR A 20 -16.56 -8.91 9.04
C TYR A 20 -17.30 -9.03 7.71
N TYR A 21 -18.21 -10.01 7.61
CA TYR A 21 -18.97 -10.37 6.40
C TYR A 21 -20.49 -10.32 6.59
N GLY A 22 -21.00 -9.64 7.63
CA GLY A 22 -22.43 -9.70 7.97
C GLY A 22 -23.36 -8.95 7.02
N ILE A 23 -22.84 -8.20 6.05
CA ILE A 23 -23.62 -7.51 5.02
C ILE A 23 -23.34 -8.18 3.66
N PRO A 24 -24.36 -8.67 2.93
CA PRO A 24 -24.16 -9.34 1.64
C PRO A 24 -23.37 -8.48 0.66
N GLY A 25 -22.30 -9.07 0.10
CA GLY A 25 -21.43 -8.41 -0.86
C GLY A 25 -20.43 -7.42 -0.25
N LEU A 26 -20.50 -7.12 1.05
CA LEU A 26 -19.57 -6.23 1.76
C LEU A 26 -18.66 -7.01 2.70
N ARG A 27 -17.36 -6.74 2.63
CA ARG A 27 -16.35 -7.13 3.62
C ARG A 27 -15.77 -5.87 4.24
N LEU A 28 -15.69 -5.84 5.56
CA LEU A 28 -14.97 -4.83 6.33
C LEU A 28 -13.82 -5.50 7.07
N GLY A 29 -12.65 -4.89 7.10
CA GLY A 29 -11.45 -5.42 7.72
C GLY A 29 -10.77 -4.37 8.60
N ILE A 30 -10.27 -4.82 9.75
CA ILE A 30 -9.31 -4.09 10.59
C ILE A 30 -8.07 -4.96 10.74
N SER A 31 -6.89 -4.35 10.66
CA SER A 31 -5.61 -5.04 10.73
C SER A 31 -4.61 -4.24 11.53
N GLY A 32 -3.68 -4.95 12.16
CA GLY A 32 -2.59 -4.37 12.91
C GLY A 32 -1.30 -5.14 12.69
N TYR A 33 -0.18 -4.42 12.69
CA TYR A 33 1.16 -4.98 12.68
C TYR A 33 2.03 -4.27 13.69
N PHE A 34 2.77 -5.03 14.49
CA PHE A 34 3.66 -4.50 15.52
C PHE A 34 4.94 -5.33 15.51
N GLY A 35 6.08 -4.67 15.36
CA GLY A 35 7.35 -5.36 15.21
C GLY A 35 8.53 -4.40 15.13
N ARG A 36 9.72 -4.96 14.91
CA ARG A 36 10.92 -4.19 14.55
C ARG A 36 11.46 -4.68 13.21
N SER A 37 12.14 -3.80 12.47
CA SER A 37 12.93 -4.24 11.32
C SER A 37 14.09 -5.13 11.79
N GLN A 38 14.73 -5.81 10.85
CA GLN A 38 15.85 -6.71 11.14
C GLN A 38 17.11 -6.15 10.48
N ALA A 39 18.14 -5.93 11.29
CA ALA A 39 19.49 -5.70 10.81
C ALA A 39 20.24 -7.04 10.66
N GLU A 40 21.39 -7.03 10.00
CA GLU A 40 22.26 -8.21 9.95
C GLU A 40 22.84 -8.49 11.35
N ASP A 41 22.95 -9.77 11.74
CA ASP A 41 23.36 -10.20 13.10
C ASP A 41 24.66 -9.54 13.61
N GLU A 42 25.59 -9.17 12.71
CA GLU A 42 26.84 -8.49 13.08
C GLU A 42 26.65 -7.09 13.65
N VAL A 43 25.53 -6.44 13.33
CA VAL A 43 25.26 -5.04 13.68
C VAL A 43 23.94 -4.84 14.43
N ASP A 44 23.17 -5.90 14.69
CA ASP A 44 21.83 -5.81 15.28
C ASP A 44 21.77 -5.26 16.72
N GLN A 45 22.92 -5.21 17.41
CA GLN A 45 23.07 -4.57 18.73
C GLN A 45 23.40 -3.09 18.65
N LEU A 46 23.72 -2.56 17.45
CA LEU A 46 24.04 -1.15 17.28
C LEU A 46 22.74 -0.35 17.18
N GLU A 47 22.67 0.74 17.94
CA GLU A 47 21.56 1.70 17.89
C GLU A 47 21.25 2.12 16.45
N GLY A 48 19.99 2.36 16.07
CA GLY A 48 19.64 2.84 14.73
C GLY A 48 19.95 1.87 13.58
N THR A 49 20.24 0.60 13.85
CA THR A 49 20.30 -0.43 12.79
C THR A 49 18.94 -1.02 12.45
N ASP A 50 17.99 -0.89 13.38
CA ASP A 50 16.61 -1.26 13.22
C ASP A 50 15.68 -0.11 13.63
N VAL A 51 14.39 -0.27 13.29
CA VAL A 51 13.33 0.68 13.64
C VAL A 51 12.10 -0.08 14.14
N GLY A 52 11.40 0.51 15.10
CA GLY A 52 10.12 -0.02 15.57
C GLY A 52 8.99 0.36 14.61
N ILE A 53 8.17 -0.60 14.22
CA ILE A 53 7.06 -0.40 13.28
C ILE A 53 5.75 -0.75 13.97
N SER A 54 4.82 0.20 13.98
CA SER A 54 3.44 0.00 14.41
C SER A 54 2.49 0.46 13.32
N MET A 55 1.66 -0.43 12.80
CA MET A 55 0.72 -0.12 11.72
C MET A 55 -0.70 -0.49 12.11
N LEU A 56 -1.62 0.39 11.75
CA LEU A 56 -3.06 0.16 11.78
C LEU A 56 -3.60 0.26 10.36
N GLY A 57 -4.45 -0.69 9.98
CA GLY A 57 -5.10 -0.71 8.68
C GLY A 57 -6.59 -0.94 8.75
N LEU A 58 -7.33 -0.21 7.93
CA LEU A 58 -8.76 -0.41 7.69
C LEU A 58 -8.95 -0.74 6.21
N ASP A 59 -9.77 -1.74 5.88
CA ASP A 59 -10.12 -2.03 4.49
C ASP A 59 -11.60 -2.37 4.32
N ALA A 60 -12.14 -1.99 3.18
CA ALA A 60 -13.50 -2.31 2.78
C ALA A 60 -13.52 -2.82 1.35
N ARG A 61 -14.31 -3.86 1.09
CA ARG A 61 -14.56 -4.36 -0.26
C ARG A 61 -16.03 -4.65 -0.44
N TYR A 62 -16.62 -4.03 -1.44
CA TYR A 62 -17.99 -4.26 -1.85
C TYR A 62 -18.04 -4.84 -3.26
N ARG A 63 -18.85 -5.87 -3.46
CA ARG A 63 -19.13 -6.41 -4.78
C ARG A 63 -20.59 -6.84 -4.85
N ASN A 64 -21.31 -6.24 -5.77
CA ASN A 64 -22.68 -6.60 -6.07
C ASN A 64 -22.91 -6.55 -7.58
N LYS A 65 -23.20 -7.71 -8.16
CA LYS A 65 -23.45 -7.85 -9.60
C LYS A 65 -22.31 -7.24 -10.43
N ARG A 66 -22.59 -6.16 -11.14
CA ARG A 66 -21.68 -5.48 -12.06
C ARG A 66 -20.87 -4.38 -11.37
N ILE A 67 -21.16 -4.05 -10.11
CA ILE A 67 -20.47 -2.99 -9.36
C ILE A 67 -19.50 -3.64 -8.38
N SER A 68 -18.28 -3.14 -8.34
CA SER A 68 -17.36 -3.40 -7.25
C SER A 68 -16.74 -2.10 -6.77
N ALA A 69 -16.58 -1.97 -5.46
CA ALA A 69 -15.85 -0.87 -4.85
C ALA A 69 -14.88 -1.44 -3.81
N ARG A 70 -13.74 -0.79 -3.63
CA ARG A 70 -12.81 -1.13 -2.56
C ARG A 70 -12.12 0.11 -2.05
N GLY A 71 -11.73 0.08 -0.79
CA GLY A 71 -10.91 1.12 -0.22
C GLY A 71 -10.04 0.56 0.90
N GLN A 72 -8.95 1.25 1.16
CA GLN A 72 -8.03 0.92 2.24
C GLN A 72 -7.47 2.21 2.81
N TYR A 73 -7.23 2.22 4.11
CA TYR A 73 -6.46 3.23 4.82
C TYR A 73 -5.40 2.54 5.66
N ILE A 74 -4.18 3.05 5.63
CA ILE A 74 -3.05 2.59 6.45
C ILE A 74 -2.48 3.80 7.18
N HIS A 75 -2.14 3.59 8.45
CA HIS A 75 -1.38 4.51 9.28
C HIS A 75 -0.27 3.74 9.97
N ALA A 76 0.97 4.14 9.72
CA ALA A 76 2.18 3.55 10.25
C ALA A 76 2.97 4.58 11.05
N LEU A 77 3.46 4.16 12.21
CA LEU A 77 4.39 4.90 13.05
C LEU A 77 5.72 4.16 13.07
N ILE A 78 6.80 4.93 12.89
CA ILE A 78 8.17 4.44 12.92
C ILE A 78 8.89 5.06 14.12
N LYS A 79 9.30 4.19 15.05
CA LYS A 79 10.13 4.55 16.21
C LYS A 79 11.60 4.41 15.87
N ASP A 80 12.43 5.22 16.51
CA ASP A 80 13.89 5.23 16.35
C ASP A 80 14.37 5.63 14.94
N ALA A 81 13.49 6.32 14.18
CA ALA A 81 13.78 6.79 12.83
C ALA A 81 14.93 7.81 12.81
N ASP A 82 15.09 8.61 13.86
CA ASP A 82 16.19 9.57 14.04
C ASP A 82 17.55 8.87 14.13
N ALA A 83 17.68 7.87 15.01
CA ALA A 83 18.90 7.09 15.16
C ALA A 83 19.26 6.33 13.86
N TYR A 84 18.23 5.85 13.15
CA TYR A 84 18.38 5.22 11.84
C TYR A 84 18.87 6.20 10.78
N ASN A 85 18.28 7.40 10.71
CA ASN A 85 18.66 8.45 9.78
C ASN A 85 20.09 8.93 10.01
N VAL A 86 20.50 9.13 11.26
CA VAL A 86 21.87 9.50 11.62
C VAL A 86 22.87 8.44 11.19
N ARG A 87 22.54 7.15 11.35
CA ARG A 87 23.45 6.04 11.03
C ARG A 87 23.69 5.85 9.55
N TYR A 88 22.60 5.87 8.78
CA TYR A 88 22.63 5.53 7.36
C TYR A 88 22.58 6.75 6.45
N GLU A 89 22.59 7.96 7.02
CA GLU A 89 22.47 9.22 6.29
C GLU A 89 21.21 9.23 5.41
N THR A 90 20.09 8.79 5.97
CA THR A 90 18.80 8.67 5.28
C THR A 90 17.77 9.66 5.78
N ASN A 91 16.59 9.68 5.15
CA ASN A 91 15.49 10.59 5.42
C ASN A 91 14.19 9.84 5.77
N LEU A 92 14.23 8.78 6.56
CA LEU A 92 13.03 8.04 6.95
C LEU A 92 12.11 8.88 7.84
N GLY A 93 10.84 9.06 7.44
CA GLY A 93 9.82 9.71 8.27
C GLY A 93 9.41 8.88 9.50
N SER A 94 8.90 9.55 10.54
CA SER A 94 8.39 8.90 11.76
C SER A 94 6.90 8.49 11.67
N GLU A 95 6.17 9.02 10.70
CA GLU A 95 4.79 8.63 10.40
C GLU A 95 4.58 8.52 8.88
N LEU A 96 3.92 7.45 8.46
CA LEU A 96 3.43 7.25 7.09
C LEU A 96 1.93 7.01 7.15
N LYS A 97 1.16 7.64 6.28
CA LYS A 97 -0.27 7.35 6.16
C LYS A 97 -0.75 7.48 4.74
N GLY A 98 -1.79 6.75 4.40
CA GLY A 98 -2.40 6.87 3.09
C GLY A 98 -3.68 6.08 2.96
N TRP A 99 -4.43 6.40 1.93
CA TRP A 99 -5.62 5.66 1.56
C TRP A 99 -5.80 5.63 0.06
N TYR A 100 -6.63 4.69 -0.38
CA TYR A 100 -7.22 4.75 -1.71
C TYR A 100 -8.67 4.33 -1.67
N ALA A 101 -9.41 4.79 -2.67
CA ALA A 101 -10.73 4.27 -3.00
C ALA A 101 -10.80 3.99 -4.50
N GLU A 102 -11.36 2.84 -4.84
CA GLU A 102 -11.58 2.41 -6.21
C GLU A 102 -13.05 2.03 -6.40
N LEU A 103 -13.61 2.47 -7.52
CA LEU A 103 -14.91 2.05 -8.03
C LEU A 103 -14.72 1.42 -9.41
N ALA A 104 -15.36 0.29 -9.64
CA ALA A 104 -15.35 -0.38 -10.93
C ALA A 104 -16.74 -0.89 -11.33
N TYR A 105 -16.97 -0.91 -12.64
CA TYR A 105 -18.20 -1.38 -13.24
C TYR A 105 -17.92 -2.30 -14.43
N ASN A 106 -18.49 -3.50 -14.38
CA ASN A 106 -18.42 -4.46 -15.47
C ASN A 106 -19.33 -4.04 -16.63
N LEU A 107 -18.75 -3.70 -17.78
CA LEU A 107 -19.42 -3.30 -19.01
C LEU A 107 -20.05 -4.46 -19.79
N ILE A 108 -19.65 -5.70 -19.53
CA ILE A 108 -20.25 -6.90 -20.15
C ILE A 108 -21.43 -7.40 -19.30
N PRO A 109 -22.55 -7.85 -19.91
CA PRO A 109 -23.68 -8.42 -19.18
C PRO A 109 -23.31 -9.61 -18.30
N LEU A 110 -24.03 -9.76 -17.18
CA LEU A 110 -23.89 -10.92 -16.30
C LEU A 110 -24.29 -12.19 -17.06
N GLY A 111 -23.55 -13.28 -16.86
CA GLY A 111 -23.77 -14.56 -17.53
C GLY A 111 -22.89 -14.82 -18.77
N LYS A 112 -22.10 -13.82 -19.19
CA LYS A 112 -20.97 -14.05 -20.08
C LYS A 112 -19.76 -14.52 -19.27
N GLU A 113 -18.94 -15.36 -19.89
CA GLU A 113 -17.67 -15.82 -19.33
C GLU A 113 -16.64 -14.68 -19.23
N GLN A 114 -16.66 -13.80 -20.23
CA GLN A 114 -15.81 -12.61 -20.29
C GLN A 114 -16.32 -11.50 -19.37
N ARG A 115 -15.40 -10.68 -18.86
CA ARG A 115 -15.69 -9.50 -18.06
C ARG A 115 -14.86 -8.32 -18.54
N LEU A 116 -15.45 -7.12 -18.59
CA LEU A 116 -14.72 -5.89 -18.90
C LEU A 116 -15.02 -4.86 -17.82
N ASP A 117 -14.11 -4.73 -16.86
CA ASP A 117 -14.28 -3.80 -15.75
C ASP A 117 -13.64 -2.46 -16.10
N ALA A 118 -14.46 -1.43 -16.22
CA ALA A 118 -13.97 -0.05 -16.21
C ALA A 118 -13.81 0.39 -14.76
N PHE A 119 -12.65 0.95 -14.41
CA PHE A 119 -12.37 1.34 -13.03
C PHE A 119 -11.74 2.73 -12.95
N LEU A 120 -12.03 3.37 -11.81
CA LEU A 120 -11.47 4.64 -11.37
C LEU A 120 -10.93 4.44 -9.97
N ARG A 121 -9.74 4.94 -9.71
CA ARG A 121 -9.15 4.98 -8.38
C ARG A 121 -8.56 6.35 -8.09
N TYR A 122 -8.74 6.78 -6.84
CA TYR A 122 -7.98 7.87 -6.26
C TYR A 122 -7.15 7.33 -5.09
N GLU A 123 -5.88 7.72 -5.03
CA GLU A 123 -4.94 7.38 -3.97
C GLU A 123 -4.37 8.68 -3.38
N ALA A 124 -4.23 8.76 -2.06
CA ALA A 124 -3.55 9.86 -1.40
C ALA A 124 -2.73 9.31 -0.25
N TYR A 125 -1.43 9.58 -0.24
CA TYR A 125 -0.51 9.03 0.74
C TYR A 125 0.67 9.96 1.00
N ASP A 126 1.17 9.93 2.23
CA ASP A 126 2.29 10.72 2.68
C ASP A 126 3.24 9.85 3.48
N THR A 127 4.46 9.65 2.97
CA THR A 127 5.50 8.91 3.67
C THR A 127 6.30 9.78 4.65
N HIS A 128 6.15 11.10 4.61
CA HIS A 128 6.67 12.08 5.56
C HIS A 128 5.50 12.79 6.29
N ALA A 129 4.47 12.03 6.66
CA ALA A 129 3.29 12.57 7.33
C ALA A 129 3.66 13.27 8.66
N ALA A 130 4.67 12.73 9.34
CA ALA A 130 5.41 13.37 10.43
C ALA A 130 6.91 13.04 10.31
N THR A 131 7.75 14.03 10.64
CA THR A 131 9.22 13.91 10.56
C THR A 131 9.96 14.50 11.75
N LEU A 132 9.26 15.21 12.65
CA LEU A 132 9.88 15.90 13.77
C LEU A 132 10.65 14.92 14.68
N ASP A 133 10.01 13.81 15.03
CA ASP A 133 10.61 12.75 15.85
C ASP A 133 11.70 11.96 15.09
N ALA A 134 11.79 12.11 13.77
CA ALA A 134 12.82 11.51 12.94
C ALA A 134 14.03 12.45 12.70
N GLY A 135 13.99 13.68 13.23
CA GLY A 135 15.09 14.64 13.13
C GLY A 135 15.36 15.17 11.71
N ILE A 136 14.37 15.12 10.81
CA ILE A 136 14.52 15.53 9.41
C ILE A 136 13.47 16.56 9.00
N ASP A 137 13.83 17.36 7.99
CA ASP A 137 12.87 18.24 7.32
C ASP A 137 11.85 17.43 6.52
N ARG A 138 10.62 17.94 6.49
CA ARG A 138 9.54 17.34 5.70
C ARG A 138 9.78 17.55 4.22
N ASP A 139 9.65 16.48 3.45
CA ASP A 139 9.69 16.53 1.99
C ASP A 139 8.26 16.46 1.46
N LEU A 140 7.79 17.55 0.85
CA LEU A 140 6.43 17.63 0.32
C LEU A 140 6.23 16.79 -0.95
N SER A 141 7.32 16.35 -1.63
CA SER A 141 7.22 15.47 -2.80
C SER A 141 6.75 14.05 -2.44
N TYR A 142 6.79 13.71 -1.15
CA TYR A 142 6.31 12.44 -0.60
C TYR A 142 4.87 12.47 -0.13
N ASN A 143 4.24 13.65 -0.06
CA ASN A 143 2.80 13.79 0.08
C ASN A 143 2.19 13.80 -1.32
N ARG A 144 1.67 12.65 -1.74
CA ARG A 144 1.27 12.35 -3.10
C ARG A 144 -0.22 12.11 -3.23
N ASP A 145 -0.74 12.47 -4.39
CA ASP A 145 -2.07 12.10 -4.82
C ASP A 145 -2.06 11.59 -6.26
N GLU A 146 -2.86 10.56 -6.52
CA GLU A 146 -2.85 9.85 -7.79
C GLU A 146 -4.26 9.53 -8.25
N TRP A 147 -4.58 9.91 -9.49
CA TRP A 147 -5.79 9.46 -10.17
C TRP A 147 -5.44 8.37 -11.16
N THR A 148 -6.14 7.23 -11.11
CA THR A 148 -5.96 6.13 -12.05
C THR A 148 -7.29 5.79 -12.74
N PHE A 149 -7.26 5.73 -14.06
CA PHE A 149 -8.40 5.36 -14.91
C PHE A 149 -8.01 4.18 -15.77
N GLY A 150 -8.83 3.13 -15.85
CA GLY A 150 -8.46 2.00 -16.67
C GLY A 150 -9.55 1.00 -16.98
N LEU A 151 -9.16 0.00 -17.76
CA LEU A 151 -9.98 -1.13 -18.16
C LEU A 151 -9.25 -2.43 -17.82
N SER A 152 -9.97 -3.38 -17.23
CA SER A 152 -9.51 -4.75 -17.01
C SER A 152 -10.41 -5.71 -17.80
N TYR A 153 -9.87 -6.32 -18.84
CA TYR A 153 -10.56 -7.29 -19.67
C TYR A 153 -10.19 -8.72 -19.27
N HIS A 154 -11.10 -9.38 -18.57
CA HIS A 154 -11.00 -10.80 -18.25
C HIS A 154 -11.45 -11.62 -19.46
N VAL A 155 -10.47 -12.17 -20.17
CA VAL A 155 -10.67 -12.90 -21.43
C VAL A 155 -11.26 -14.30 -21.16
N ALA A 156 -10.84 -14.92 -20.07
CA ALA A 156 -11.28 -16.22 -19.59
C ALA A 156 -11.08 -16.30 -18.06
N PRO A 157 -11.68 -17.27 -17.37
CA PRO A 157 -11.28 -17.59 -16.00
C PRO A 157 -9.77 -17.89 -15.99
N GLY A 158 -8.99 -17.14 -15.21
CA GLY A 158 -7.54 -17.29 -15.21
C GLY A 158 -6.75 -16.30 -16.07
N ALA A 159 -7.40 -15.50 -16.92
CA ALA A 159 -6.69 -14.61 -17.85
C ALA A 159 -7.27 -13.18 -17.87
N VAL A 160 -6.41 -12.18 -17.75
CA VAL A 160 -6.78 -10.76 -17.80
C VAL A 160 -5.76 -9.94 -18.58
N VAL A 161 -6.26 -9.00 -19.39
CA VAL A 161 -5.47 -7.92 -20.00
C VAL A 161 -5.94 -6.61 -19.39
N LYS A 162 -5.02 -5.76 -18.97
CA LYS A 162 -5.32 -4.49 -18.31
C LYS A 162 -4.55 -3.36 -18.99
N GLY A 163 -5.20 -2.22 -19.11
CA GLY A 163 -4.54 -0.96 -19.44
C GLY A 163 -5.10 0.16 -18.57
N ASP A 164 -4.23 1.07 -18.14
CA ASP A 164 -4.60 2.23 -17.34
C ASP A 164 -3.71 3.44 -17.58
N TYR A 165 -4.28 4.60 -17.28
CA TYR A 165 -3.60 5.89 -17.27
C TYR A 165 -3.64 6.47 -15.87
N GLN A 166 -2.48 6.92 -15.40
CA GLN A 166 -2.31 7.54 -14.09
C GLN A 166 -1.90 9.00 -14.24
N ILE A 167 -2.44 9.84 -13.36
CA ILE A 167 -2.03 11.23 -13.16
C ILE A 167 -1.39 11.28 -11.78
N LEU A 168 -0.09 11.53 -11.74
CA LEU A 168 0.74 11.50 -10.53
C LEU A 168 1.05 12.92 -10.09
N GLY A 169 0.53 13.30 -8.92
CA GLY A 169 0.77 14.59 -8.27
C GLY A 169 1.50 14.45 -6.95
N ASP A 170 2.05 15.57 -6.47
CA ASP A 170 2.61 15.70 -5.13
C ASP A 170 2.44 17.13 -4.60
N ALA A 171 2.61 17.33 -3.30
CA ALA A 171 2.38 18.62 -2.66
C ALA A 171 3.53 19.62 -2.87
N GLN A 172 4.63 19.24 -3.53
CA GLN A 172 5.77 20.13 -3.80
C GLN A 172 5.57 20.91 -5.11
N SER A 173 4.82 20.38 -6.07
CA SER A 173 4.63 20.98 -7.39
C SER A 173 3.16 20.98 -7.83
N GLU A 174 2.76 22.00 -8.59
CA GLU A 174 1.46 22.01 -9.28
C GLU A 174 1.47 21.14 -10.57
N ASP A 175 2.66 20.74 -11.04
CA ASP A 175 2.79 19.89 -12.22
C ASP A 175 2.51 18.42 -11.91
N SER A 176 1.57 17.83 -12.65
CA SER A 176 1.30 16.39 -12.60
C SER A 176 1.99 15.63 -13.73
N LYS A 177 2.46 14.42 -13.47
CA LYS A 177 3.05 13.52 -14.49
C LYS A 177 2.02 12.48 -14.94
N GLY A 178 1.91 12.29 -16.25
CA GLY A 178 1.10 11.22 -16.84
C GLY A 178 1.89 9.92 -16.99
N GLN A 179 1.28 8.78 -16.65
CA GLN A 179 1.86 7.45 -16.87
C GLN A 179 0.85 6.51 -17.54
N LEU A 180 1.29 5.77 -18.57
CA LEU A 180 0.51 4.73 -19.21
C LEU A 180 1.05 3.36 -18.81
N ASN A 181 0.14 2.48 -18.39
CA ASN A 181 0.46 1.12 -17.97
C ASN A 181 -0.32 0.10 -18.80
N PHE A 182 0.34 -1.01 -19.12
CA PHE A 182 -0.28 -2.18 -19.73
C PHE A 182 0.20 -3.44 -19.03
N GLY A 183 -0.70 -4.40 -18.82
CA GLY A 183 -0.39 -5.63 -18.11
C GLY A 183 -1.21 -6.82 -18.58
N ILE A 184 -0.63 -8.00 -18.43
CA ILE A 184 -1.28 -9.29 -18.72
C ILE A 184 -1.10 -10.16 -17.47
N GLY A 185 -2.17 -10.80 -17.02
CA GLY A 185 -2.15 -11.76 -15.93
C GLY A 185 -2.70 -13.11 -16.39
N VAL A 186 -2.00 -14.19 -16.03
CA VAL A 186 -2.39 -15.58 -16.31
C VAL A 186 -2.21 -16.42 -15.04
N TRP A 187 -3.22 -17.19 -14.66
CA TRP A 187 -3.19 -18.15 -13.56
C TRP A 187 -4.04 -19.39 -13.89
N PHE A 188 -3.69 -20.53 -13.30
CA PHE A 188 -4.29 -21.84 -13.53
C PHE A 188 -4.75 -22.49 -12.22
#